data_AF-A0A059A1L6-F1
#
_entry.id   AF-A0A059A1L6-F1
#
_cell.length_a   1.000
_cell.length_b   1.000
_cell.length_c   1.000
_cell.angle_alpha   90.00
_cell.angle_beta   90.00
_cell.angle_gamma   90.00
#
_symmetry.space_group_name_H-M   'P 1'
#
loop_
_entity.id
_entity.type
_entity.pdbx_description
1 polymer ?
#
loop_
_entity_poly.entity_id
_entity_poly.type
_entity_poly.pdbx_seq_one_letter_code
_entity_poly.pdbx_strand_id
1 'polypeptide(L)' 'MAPEYAMHGYLTDKADIYSFGVVALEVVNGRSNTSSQRTEECFNLLDWAHFLREGENLIELADPRLASSL' A
#
# COMPACT_ATOMS: atom_id res chain seq x y z
N MET A 1 4.38 -2.27 -8.33
CA MET A 1 3.95 -2.74 -9.66
C MET A 1 3.43 -4.16 -9.54
N ALA A 2 2.48 -4.56 -10.38
CA ALA A 2 2.04 -5.95 -10.44
C ALA A 2 3.24 -6.86 -10.75
N PRO A 3 3.42 -7.96 -10.01
CA PRO A 3 4.60 -8.82 -10.15
C PRO A 3 4.71 -9.42 -11.56
N GLU A 4 3.60 -9.79 -12.18
CA GLU A 4 3.55 -10.33 -13.54
C GLU A 4 3.97 -9.30 -14.60
N TYR A 5 3.63 -8.02 -14.38
CA TYR A 5 4.05 -6.92 -15.26
C TYR A 5 5.54 -6.63 -15.08
N ALA A 6 6.02 -6.56 -13.84
CA ALA A 6 7.42 -6.26 -13.55
C ALA A 6 8.38 -7.37 -14.01
N MET A 7 7.97 -8.63 -13.87
CA MET A 7 8.82 -9.78 -14.17
C MET A 7 8.78 -10.18 -15.66
N HIS A 8 7.62 -10.07 -16.31
CA HIS A 8 7.42 -10.59 -17.67
C HIS A 8 6.97 -9.54 -18.70
N GLY A 9 6.68 -8.31 -18.28
CA GLY A 9 6.16 -7.26 -19.16
C GLY A 9 4.69 -7.47 -19.57
N TYR A 10 3.95 -8.32 -18.85
CA TYR A 10 2.56 -8.64 -19.21
C TYR A 10 1.60 -7.52 -18.85
N LEU A 11 1.19 -6.76 -19.86
CA LEU A 11 0.12 -5.78 -19.74
C LEU A 11 -1.23 -6.51 -19.77
N THR A 12 -1.94 -6.48 -18.64
CA THR A 12 -3.26 -7.12 -18.50
C THR A 12 -4.17 -6.24 -17.67
N ASP A 13 -5.48 -6.44 -17.80
CA ASP A 13 -6.48 -5.78 -16.93
C ASP A 13 -6.21 -6.06 -15.44
N LYS A 14 -5.63 -7.22 -15.12
CA LYS A 14 -5.27 -7.59 -13.74
C LYS A 14 -4.08 -6.79 -13.22
N ALA A 15 -3.11 -6.50 -14.07
CA ALA A 15 -1.98 -5.65 -13.70
C ALA A 15 -2.42 -4.20 -13.42
N ASP A 16 -3.42 -3.71 -14.17
CA ASP A 16 -4.03 -2.40 -13.94
C ASP A 16 -4.83 -2.36 -12.62
N ILE A 17 -5.67 -3.38 -12.38
CA ILE A 17 -6.40 -3.54 -11.11
C ILE A 17 -5.45 -3.59 -9.90
N TYR A 18 -4.34 -4.32 -10.01
CA TYR A 18 -3.33 -4.37 -8.95
C TYR A 18 -2.73 -2.98 -8.67
N SER A 19 -2.37 -2.26 -9.74
CA SER A 19 -1.77 -0.92 -9.62
C SER A 19 -2.76 0.08 -9.03
N PHE A 20 -4.04 -0.01 -9.41
CA PHE A 20 -5.12 0.75 -8.77
C PHE A 20 -5.21 0.45 -7.27
N GLY A 21 -5.13 -0.81 -6.86
CA GLY A 21 -5.13 -1.20 -5.45
C GLY A 21 -3.99 -0.58 -4.64
N VAL A 22 -2.79 -0.49 -5.23
CA VAL A 22 -1.65 0.20 -4.61
C VAL A 22 -1.94 1.70 -4.45
N VAL A 23 -2.49 2.37 -5.46
CA VAL A 23 -2.87 3.79 -5.38
C VAL A 23 -3.95 4.01 -4.32
N ALA A 24 -4.93 3.12 -4.21
CA ALA A 24 -5.95 3.20 -3.16
C ALA A 24 -5.33 3.14 -1.75
N LEU A 25 -4.33 2.28 -1.54
CA LEU A 25 -3.59 2.22 -0.27
C LEU A 25 -2.79 3.50 0.00
N GLU A 26 -2.18 4.10 -1.01
CA GLU A 26 -1.49 5.40 -0.89
C GLU A 26 -2.45 6.51 -0.48
N VAL A 27 -3.66 6.53 -1.04
CA VAL A 27 -4.71 7.51 -0.69
C VAL A 27 -5.17 7.32 0.76
N VAL A 28 -5.45 6.08 1.18
CA VAL A 28 -5.92 5.80 2.55
C VAL A 28 -4.86 6.13 3.59
N ASN A 29 -3.60 5.79 3.33
CA ASN A 29 -2.49 6.03 4.26
C ASN A 29 -1.92 7.46 4.16
N GLY A 30 -2.16 8.15 3.06
CA GLY A 30 -1.64 9.50 2.82
C GLY A 30 -0.12 9.56 2.64
N ARG A 31 0.54 8.41 2.42
CA ARG A 31 1.98 8.28 2.14
C ARG A 31 2.20 7.53 0.83
N SER A 32 3.26 7.87 0.12
CA SER A 32 3.67 7.18 -1.11
C SER A 32 4.23 5.80 -0.79
N ASN A 33 3.94 4.80 -1.63
CA ASN A 33 4.47 3.44 -1.50
C ASN A 33 6.01 3.38 -1.67
N THR A 34 6.61 4.40 -2.29
CA THR A 34 8.07 4.54 -2.44
C THR A 34 8.72 5.39 -1.35
N SER A 35 7.92 5.99 -0.45
CA SER A 35 8.45 6.81 0.64
C SER A 35 8.95 5.91 1.77
N SER A 36 10.16 5.36 1.59
CA SER A 36 10.98 4.77 2.65
C SER A 36 11.31 5.84 3.70
N GLN A 37 10.39 6.10 4.63
CA GLN A 37 10.77 6.63 5.92
C GLN A 37 11.33 5.47 6.76
N ARG A 38 12.57 5.10 6.40
CA ARG A 38 13.69 4.79 7.30
C ARG A 38 13.29 4.26 8.68
N THR A 39 12.66 3.09 8.68
CA THR A 39 12.61 2.18 9.82
C THR A 39 13.11 0.86 9.27
N GLU A 40 13.93 0.15 10.04
CA GLU A 40 14.99 -0.78 9.59
C GLU A 40 14.54 -2.04 8.83
N GLU A 41 13.26 -2.11 8.42
CA GLU A 41 12.67 -3.18 7.64
C GLU A 41 12.01 -2.55 6.41
N CYS A 42 12.47 -2.92 5.21
CA CYS A 42 11.89 -2.48 3.93
C CYS A 42 10.46 -3.03 3.77
N PHE A 43 9.50 -2.45 4.49
CA PHE A 43 8.09 -2.76 4.40
C PHE A 43 7.45 -1.85 3.35
N ASN A 44 6.91 -2.43 2.27
CA ASN A 44 6.03 -1.68 1.37
C ASN A 44 4.62 -1.58 1.99
N LEU A 45 3.78 -0.69 1.47
CA LEU A 45 2.43 -0.47 2.02
C LEU A 45 1.53 -1.70 1.95
N LEU A 46 1.77 -2.57 0.98
CA LEU A 46 0.99 -3.78 0.77
C LEU A 46 1.30 -4.82 1.86
N ASP A 47 2.58 -5.00 2.16
CA ASP A 47 3.04 -5.87 3.25
C ASP A 47 2.53 -5.34 4.60
N TRP A 48 2.59 -4.03 4.81
CA TRP A 48 2.11 -3.42 6.06
C TRP A 48 0.61 -3.58 6.24
N ALA A 49 -0.18 -3.36 5.17
CA ALA A 49 -1.61 -3.61 5.18
C ALA A 49 -1.94 -5.09 5.44
N HIS A 50 -1.13 -6.01 4.92
CA HIS A 50 -1.28 -7.44 5.19
C HIS A 50 -1.04 -7.77 6.66
N PHE A 51 0.05 -7.26 7.24
CA PHE A 51 0.38 -7.43 8.66
C PHE A 51 -0.72 -6.87 9.57
N LEU A 52 -1.21 -5.65 9.32
CA LEU A 52 -2.29 -5.04 10.10
C LEU A 52 -3.61 -5.81 9.97
N ARG A 53 -3.89 -6.39 8.79
CA ARG A 53 -5.07 -7.23 8.59
C ARG A 53 -5.02 -8.49 9.46
N GLU A 54 -3.86 -9.14 9.56
CA GLU A 54 -3.68 -10.33 10.39
C GLU A 54 -3.79 -10.02 11.88
N GLY A 55 -3.40 -8.81 12.30
CA GLY A 55 -3.58 -8.30 13.67
C GLY A 55 -4.93 -7.65 13.96
N GLU A 56 -5.91 -7.71 13.05
CA GLU A 56 -7.22 -7.06 13.14
C GLU A 56 -7.18 -5.54 13.43
N ASN A 57 -6.09 -4.85 13.05
CA ASN A 57 -5.85 -3.44 13.34
C ASN A 57 -5.66 -2.61 12.07
N LEU A 58 -6.55 -2.80 11.10
CA LEU A 58 -6.50 -2.07 9.82
C LEU A 58 -6.65 -0.56 9.94
N ILE A 59 -7.17 -0.06 11.07
CA ILE A 59 -7.34 1.38 11.28
C ILE A 59 -6.00 2.12 11.37
N GLU A 60 -4.93 1.45 11.81
CA GLU A 60 -3.58 2.03 11.83
C GLU A 60 -3.02 2.34 10.44
N LEU A 61 -3.62 1.77 9.38
CA LEU A 61 -3.27 2.07 8.00
C LEU A 61 -3.77 3.46 7.57
N ALA A 62 -4.77 4.03 8.25
CA ALA A 62 -5.38 5.29 7.86
C ALA A 62 -4.44 6.47 8.15
N ASP A 63 -4.44 7.46 7.26
CA ASP A 63 -3.66 8.69 7.43
C ASP A 63 -4.03 9.38 8.76
N PRO A 64 -3.06 9.60 9.68
CA PRO A 64 -3.32 10.26 10.95
C PRO A 64 -3.95 11.66 10.81
N ARG A 65 -3.75 12.34 9.67
CA ARG A 65 -4.37 13.63 9.38
C ARG A 65 -5.90 13.55 9.28
N LEU A 66 -6.45 12.38 8.91
CA LEU A 66 -7.89 12.16 8.88
C LEU A 66 -8.50 12.14 10.28
N ALA A 67 -7.73 11.74 11.31
CA ALA A 67 -8.20 11.76 12.70
C ALA A 67 -8.23 13.18 13.30
N SER A 68 -7.40 14.10 12.78
CA SER A 68 -7.29 15.47 13.31
C SER A 68 -8.40 16.45 12.92
N SER A 69 -9.45 16.01 12.23
CA SER A 69 -10.62 16.83 11.84
C SER A 69 -11.91 16.49 12.60
N LEU A 70 -11.82 15.76 13.72
CA LEU A 70 -12.94 15.42 14.61
C LEU A 70 -12.81 16.12 15.97
#